data_AF-A0A3P7L2K9-F1
#
_entry.id   AF-A0A3P7L2K9-F1
#
_cell.length_a   1.000
_cell.length_b   1.000
_cell.length_c   1.000
_cell.angle_alpha   90.00
_cell.angle_beta   90.00
_cell.angle_gamma   90.00
#
_symmetry.space_group_name_H-M   'P 1'
#
loop_
_entity.id
_entity.type
_entity.pdbx_description
1 polymer ?
#
loop_
_entity_poly.entity_id
_entity_poly.type
_entity_poly.pdbx_seq_one_letter_code
_entity_poly.pdbx_strand_id
1 'polypeptide(L)'
;MLCSSSKLSINKLIEEVHACVTVRDAKHTNFVEFRNFKIVYRRYAGLYFCICVDIMDNNLYYLEAIHNFVEVGSIEYFLRVRR
;
A
#
# COMPACT_ATOMS: atom_id res chain seq x y z
N MET A 1 10.62 4.34 -34.00
CA MET A 1 9.31 4.59 -33.37
C MET A 1 8.67 3.24 -33.13
N LEU A 2 8.22 2.93 -31.90
CA LEU A 2 7.71 1.64 -31.42
C LEU A 2 8.74 0.64 -30.86
N CYS A 3 9.32 0.94 -29.68
CA CYS A 3 9.52 -0.05 -28.60
C CYS A 3 9.96 0.65 -27.31
N SER A 4 9.04 1.31 -26.58
CA SER A 4 9.36 1.95 -25.30
C SER A 4 8.30 1.78 -24.21
N SER A 5 7.34 0.86 -24.38
CA SER A 5 6.12 0.85 -23.55
C SER A 5 5.90 -0.35 -22.62
N SER A 6 6.83 -1.30 -22.44
CA SER A 6 6.45 -2.56 -21.75
C SER A 6 7.44 -3.15 -20.76
N LYS A 7 8.09 -2.31 -19.93
CA LYS A 7 8.71 -2.73 -18.64
C LYS A 7 9.02 -1.49 -17.81
N LEU A 8 8.04 -0.98 -17.06
CA LEU A 8 8.38 -0.09 -15.95
C LEU A 8 9.10 -0.95 -14.91
N SER A 9 10.38 -0.68 -14.68
CA SER A 9 11.17 -1.38 -13.67
C SER A 9 10.50 -1.25 -12.30
N ILE A 10 10.45 -2.32 -11.52
CA ILE A 10 9.80 -2.37 -10.19
C ILE A 10 10.22 -1.18 -9.31
N ASN A 11 11.49 -0.77 -9.36
CA ASN A 11 12.00 0.39 -8.62
C ASN A 11 11.30 1.71 -8.99
N LYS A 12 11.02 1.94 -10.27
CA LYS A 12 10.30 3.14 -10.73
C LYS A 12 8.85 3.14 -10.24
N LEU A 13 8.21 1.97 -10.21
CA LEU A 13 6.87 1.84 -9.62
C LEU A 13 6.89 2.18 -8.13
N ILE A 14 7.88 1.67 -7.38
CA ILE A 14 8.02 1.95 -5.95
C ILE A 14 8.21 3.46 -5.72
N GLU A 15 9.07 4.12 -6.50
CA GLU A 15 9.31 5.56 -6.41
C GLU A 15 8.03 6.38 -6.68
N GLU A 16 7.30 6.06 -7.75
CA GLU A 16 6.05 6.73 -8.09
C GLU A 16 4.98 6.57 -7.01
N VAL A 17 4.81 5.35 -6.48
CA VAL A 17 3.85 5.08 -5.40
C VAL A 17 4.26 5.79 -4.12
N HIS A 18 5.55 5.75 -3.77
CA HIS A 18 6.07 6.44 -2.59
C HIS A 18 5.82 7.95 -2.69
N ALA A 19 6.11 8.56 -3.84
CA ALA A 19 5.85 9.97 -4.07
C ALA A 19 4.36 10.32 -3.94
N CYS A 20 3.45 9.43 -4.37
CA CYS A 20 2.02 9.67 -4.31
C CYS A 20 1.44 9.55 -2.88
N VAL A 21 1.95 8.60 -2.09
CA VAL A 21 1.43 8.31 -0.74
C VAL A 21 2.01 9.26 0.31
N THR A 22 3.28 9.67 0.19
CA THR A 22 3.98 10.44 1.24
C THR A 22 3.54 11.90 1.36
N VAL A 23 3.04 12.51 0.29
CA VAL A 23 2.49 13.89 0.32
C VAL A 23 1.11 13.98 0.95
N ARG A 24 0.46 12.84 1.26
CA ARG A 24 -0.92 12.83 1.75
C ARG A 24 -0.97 12.87 3.27
N ASP A 25 -1.66 13.88 3.80
CA ASP A 25 -1.98 13.99 5.22
C ASP A 25 -3.08 13.02 5.67
N ALA A 26 -3.20 12.82 6.99
CA ALA A 26 -4.23 11.98 7.63
C ALA A 26 -5.69 12.41 7.38
N LYS A 27 -5.91 13.61 6.80
CA LYS A 27 -7.23 14.09 6.36
C LYS A 27 -7.67 13.46 5.05
N HIS A 28 -6.72 12.97 4.25
CA HIS A 28 -7.01 12.30 2.99
C HIS A 28 -7.50 10.89 3.24
N THR A 29 -8.27 10.37 2.30
CA THR A 29 -8.69 8.97 2.31
C THR A 29 -7.49 8.05 2.13
N ASN A 30 -7.61 6.84 2.68
CA ASN A 30 -6.67 5.72 2.52
C ASN A 30 -6.64 5.13 1.10
N PHE A 31 -7.32 5.77 0.14
CA PHE A 31 -7.52 5.28 -1.22
C PHE A 31 -6.98 6.31 -2.21
N VAL A 32 -6.13 5.86 -3.12
CA VAL A 32 -5.46 6.71 -4.11
C VAL A 32 -5.68 6.12 -5.49
N GLU A 33 -6.15 6.92 -6.43
CA GLU A 33 -6.23 6.49 -7.83
C GLU A 33 -4.82 6.52 -8.44
N PHE A 34 -4.41 5.40 -9.03
CA PHE A 34 -3.10 5.24 -9.64
C PHE A 34 -3.26 4.57 -11.01
N ARG A 35 -3.25 5.40 -12.06
CA ARG A 35 -3.45 4.96 -13.45
C ARG A 35 -4.79 4.21 -13.59
N ASN A 36 -4.77 2.94 -13.98
CA ASN A 36 -5.94 2.08 -14.12
C ASN A 36 -6.19 1.21 -12.87
N PHE A 37 -5.56 1.53 -11.75
CA PHE A 37 -5.66 0.82 -10.48
C PHE A 37 -5.96 1.78 -9.34
N LYS A 38 -6.26 1.22 -8.18
CA LYS A 38 -6.34 1.96 -6.93
C LYS A 38 -5.29 1.44 -5.97
N ILE A 39 -4.71 2.33 -5.17
CA ILE A 39 -3.79 2.00 -4.10
C ILE A 39 -4.52 2.21 -2.79
N VAL A 40 -4.64 1.14 -2.03
CA VAL A 40 -5.10 1.16 -0.64
C VAL A 40 -3.86 1.21 0.24
N TYR A 41 -3.74 2.24 1.07
CA TYR A 41 -2.58 2.39 1.95
C TYR A 41 -2.95 2.70 3.40
N ARG A 42 -2.07 2.34 4.34
CA ARG A 42 -2.20 2.70 5.75
C ARG A 42 -0.83 2.89 6.41
N ARG A 43 -0.73 3.92 7.25
CA ARG A 43 0.50 4.26 7.97
C ARG A 43 0.46 3.72 9.41
N TYR A 44 1.46 2.93 9.79
CA TYR A 44 1.65 2.41 11.15
C TYR A 44 3.04 2.79 11.67
N ALA A 45 3.12 3.60 12.73
CA ALA A 45 4.37 3.97 13.42
C ALA A 45 5.55 4.42 12.52
N GLY A 46 5.26 4.97 11.34
CA GLY A 46 6.27 5.42 10.37
C GLY A 46 6.45 4.51 9.15
N LEU A 47 5.88 3.31 9.15
CA LEU A 47 5.84 2.41 8.00
C LEU A 47 4.57 2.61 7.19
N TYR A 48 4.71 2.59 5.86
CA TYR A 48 3.58 2.61 4.92
C TYR A 48 3.37 1.23 4.34
N PHE A 49 2.15 0.70 4.50
CA PHE A 49 1.69 -0.50 3.83
C PHE A 49 0.80 -0.08 2.68
N CYS A 50 1.11 -0.55 1.47
CA CYS A 50 0.39 -0.19 0.25
C CYS A 50 0.02 -1.47 -0.51
N ILE A 51 -1.23 -1.57 -0.95
CA ILE A 51 -1.74 -2.65 -1.81
C ILE A 51 -2.32 -2.01 -3.06
N CYS A 52 -1.92 -2.50 -4.23
CA CYS A 52 -2.51 -2.13 -5.51
C CYS A 52 -3.67 -3.08 -5.82
N VAL A 53 -4.85 -2.53 -6.09
CA VAL A 53 -6.10 -3.27 -6.34
C VAL A 53 -6.76 -2.77 -7.62
N ASP A 54 -7.68 -3.56 -8.18
CA ASP A 54 -8.47 -3.10 -9.32
C ASP A 54 -9.47 -2.00 -8.90
N ILE A 55 -9.94 -1.22 -9.85
CA ILE A 55 -10.93 -0.16 -9.65
C ILE A 55 -12.26 -0.73 -9.13
N MET A 56 -12.59 -1.97 -9.53
CA MET A 56 -13.84 -2.65 -9.20
C MET A 56 -13.83 -3.36 -7.85
N ASP A 57 -12.66 -3.45 -7.21
CA ASP A 57 -12.48 -4.20 -5.97
C ASP A 57 -13.00 -3.44 -4.73
N ASN A 58 -13.33 -4.20 -3.67
CA ASN A 58 -13.75 -3.63 -2.40
C ASN A 58 -12.56 -3.07 -1.61
N ASN A 59 -12.36 -1.76 -1.66
CA ASN A 59 -11.23 -1.10 -0.99
C ASN A 59 -11.21 -1.29 0.54
N LEU A 60 -12.38 -1.38 1.18
CA LEU A 60 -12.49 -1.55 2.63
C LEU A 60 -11.98 -2.93 3.07
N TYR A 61 -12.22 -3.97 2.26
CA TYR A 61 -11.72 -5.31 2.53
C TYR A 61 -10.18 -5.34 2.59
N TYR A 62 -9.52 -4.69 1.63
CA TYR A 62 -8.06 -4.62 1.61
C TYR A 62 -7.50 -3.74 2.73
N LEU A 63 -8.22 -2.69 3.14
CA LEU A 63 -7.83 -1.85 4.27
C LEU A 63 -7.82 -2.65 5.59
N GLU A 64 -8.85 -3.48 5.80
CA GLU A 64 -8.91 -4.40 6.94
C GLU A 64 -7.90 -5.55 6.82
N ALA A 65 -7.62 -6.03 5.61
CA ALA A 65 -6.57 -7.02 5.39
C ALA A 65 -5.19 -6.49 5.81
N ILE A 66 -4.86 -5.24 5.50
CA ILE A 66 -3.63 -4.59 6.00
C ILE A 66 -3.64 -4.54 7.53
N HIS A 67 -4.77 -4.18 8.13
CA HIS A 67 -4.87 -4.10 9.59
C HIS A 67 -4.64 -5.45 10.26
N ASN A 68 -5.33 -6.49 9.80
CA ASN A 68 -5.19 -7.85 10.30
C ASN A 68 -3.76 -8.38 10.10
N PHE A 69 -3.13 -8.10 8.94
CA PHE A 69 -1.74 -8.48 8.70
C PHE A 69 -0.78 -7.85 9.71
N VAL A 70 -0.92 -6.55 9.95
CA VAL A 70 -0.08 -5.83 10.92
C VAL A 70 -0.36 -6.29 12.34
N GLU A 71 -1.63 -6.50 12.70
CA GLU A 71 -2.02 -6.94 14.04
C GLU A 71 -1.49 -8.35 14.34
N VAL A 72 -1.70 -9.31 13.44
CA VAL A 72 -1.17 -10.66 13.59
C VAL A 72 0.37 -10.65 13.62
N GLY A 73 1.01 -9.95 12.68
CA GLY A 73 2.48 -9.88 12.65
C GLY A 73 3.09 -9.20 13.89
N SER A 74 2.44 -8.14 14.39
CA SER A 74 2.90 -7.43 15.60
C SER A 74 2.64 -8.23 16.87
N ILE A 75 1.48 -8.88 16.99
CA ILE A 75 1.12 -9.72 18.13
C ILE A 75 2.00 -10.96 18.16
N GLU A 76 2.17 -11.67 17.05
CA GLU A 76 3.00 -12.88 16.98
C GLU A 76 4.47 -12.57 17.31
N TYR A 77 5.01 -11.49 16.76
CA TYR A 77 6.37 -11.05 17.09
C TYR A 77 6.52 -10.69 18.57
N PHE A 78 5.58 -9.92 19.12
CA PHE A 78 5.65 -9.47 20.51
C PHE A 78 5.42 -10.60 21.53
N LEU A 79 4.51 -11.55 21.23
CA LEU A 79 4.29 -12.73 22.06
C LEU A 79 5.48 -13.71 22.01
N ARG A 80 6.22 -13.78 20.89
CA ARG A 80 7.41 -14.65 20.77
C ARG A 80 8.63 -14.12 21.52
N VAL A 81 8.77 -12.80 21.68
CA VAL A 81 9.89 -12.18 22.42
C VAL A 81 9.71 -12.23 23.94
N ARG A 82 8.50 -12.56 24.44
CA ARG A 82 8.22 -12.72 25.88
C ARG A 82 8.16 -14.18 26.36
N ARG A 83 8.71 -15.13 25.61
CA ARG A 83 8.98 -16.50 26.07
C ARG A 83 10.47 -16.82 26.03
#